data_AF-A0A1I0YU91-F1
#
_entry.id   AF-A0A1I0YU91-F1
#
_cell.length_a   1.000
_cell.length_b   1.000
_cell.length_c   1.000
_cell.angle_alpha   90.00
_cell.angle_beta   90.00
_cell.angle_gamma   90.00
#
_symmetry.space_group_name_H-M   'P 1'
#
loop_
_entity.id
_entity.type
_entity.pdbx_description
1 polymer ?
#
loop_
_entity_poly.entity_id
_entity_poly.type
_entity_poly.pdbx_seq_one_letter_code
_entity_poly.pdbx_strand_id
1 'polypeptide(L)'
;MAIYSHGQEFSTRDGQRTQSIIDIECTSETIYVFPGTLSENDIVLKYRANNSRRRTPKHIHFTIDLLIKKEHNATLVNSFIDTLLTRWNSIQGLTSRDYNLLLNNLVISRDAQILQDYRELNNYGDYSVEFLLNFGELLMLQEKTNRADAYMFRNVMTNIRNDGDIYSIVSSATHNGR
;
A
#
# COMPACT_ATOMS: atom_id res chain seq x y z
N MET A 1 1.21 7.58 -14.58
CA MET A 1 2.09 6.42 -14.33
C MET A 1 3.19 6.89 -13.42
N ALA A 2 3.37 6.18 -12.30
CA ALA A 2 4.30 6.58 -11.27
C ALA A 2 5.75 6.51 -11.76
N ILE A 3 6.59 7.37 -11.21
CA ILE A 3 8.03 7.38 -11.45
C ILE A 3 8.72 6.68 -10.29
N TYR A 4 9.58 5.72 -10.61
CA TYR A 4 10.32 4.92 -9.62
C TYR A 4 11.79 5.32 -9.68
N SER A 5 12.37 5.64 -8.52
CA SER A 5 13.76 6.08 -8.43
C SER A 5 14.46 5.45 -7.23
N HIS A 6 15.78 5.31 -7.32
CA HIS A 6 16.58 4.94 -6.16
C HIS A 6 16.34 5.96 -5.05
N GLY A 7 16.18 5.48 -3.82
CA GLY A 7 15.80 6.35 -2.73
C GLY A 7 16.82 7.46 -2.48
N GLN A 8 16.34 8.69 -2.38
CA GLN A 8 17.15 9.90 -2.12
C GLN A 8 16.76 10.55 -0.79
N GLU A 9 15.64 10.11 -0.22
CA GLU A 9 15.10 10.64 1.01
C GLU A 9 15.73 10.01 2.23
N PHE A 10 15.77 10.80 3.32
CA PHE A 10 16.28 10.34 4.59
C PHE A 10 15.21 10.39 5.66
N SER A 11 15.28 9.45 6.59
CA SER A 11 14.45 9.41 7.79
C SER A 11 15.34 9.13 8.99
N THR A 12 15.04 9.76 10.12
CA THR A 12 15.68 9.41 11.40
C THR A 12 14.70 8.59 12.22
N ARG A 13 15.15 7.45 12.74
CA ARG A 13 14.43 6.59 13.67
C ARG A 13 15.42 6.10 14.71
N ASP A 14 15.08 6.25 16.00
CA ASP A 14 15.90 5.79 17.13
C ASP A 14 17.37 6.29 17.06
N GLY A 15 17.56 7.55 16.60
CA GLY A 15 18.87 8.17 16.44
C GLY A 15 19.66 7.72 15.19
N GLN A 16 19.19 6.71 14.46
CA GLN A 16 19.79 6.26 13.21
C GLN A 16 19.14 6.94 12.01
N ARG A 17 19.99 7.50 11.14
CA ARG A 17 19.58 8.08 9.86
C ARG A 17 19.63 6.99 8.79
N THR A 18 18.47 6.65 8.24
CA THR A 18 18.34 5.70 7.12
C THR A 18 17.94 6.43 5.86
N GLN A 19 18.50 5.99 4.73
CA GLN A 19 18.09 6.41 3.39
C GLN A 19 16.94 5.51 2.93
N SER A 20 16.03 6.04 2.12
CA SER A 20 15.05 5.21 1.43
C SER A 20 15.73 4.29 0.42
N ILE A 21 15.10 3.16 0.15
CA ILE A 21 15.53 2.16 -0.83
C ILE A 21 14.96 2.54 -2.21
N ILE A 22 13.68 2.90 -2.24
CA ILE A 22 12.94 3.32 -3.43
C ILE A 22 12.01 4.48 -3.07
N ASP A 23 12.00 5.49 -3.94
CA ASP A 23 11.08 6.62 -3.90
C ASP A 23 10.16 6.52 -5.12
N ILE A 24 8.85 6.60 -4.88
CA ILE A 24 7.80 6.41 -5.88
C ILE A 24 6.97 7.67 -5.96
N GLU A 25 7.07 8.40 -7.05
CA GLU A 25 6.27 9.59 -7.32
C GLU A 25 5.00 9.19 -8.05
N CYS A 26 3.89 9.20 -7.34
CA CYS A 26 2.54 9.08 -7.89
C CYS A 26 2.00 10.45 -8.30
N THR A 27 0.75 10.49 -8.77
CA THR A 27 0.10 11.69 -9.29
C THR A 27 0.05 12.85 -8.28
N SER A 28 -0.35 12.60 -7.02
CA SER A 28 -0.44 13.62 -5.96
C SER A 28 0.35 13.22 -4.70
N GLU A 29 0.94 12.04 -4.69
CA GLU A 29 1.60 11.45 -3.54
C GLU A 29 3.01 11.00 -3.89
N THR A 30 3.91 11.03 -2.91
CA THR A 30 5.20 10.35 -3.00
C THR A 30 5.28 9.31 -1.90
N ILE A 31 5.58 8.06 -2.25
CA ILE A 31 5.85 6.97 -1.33
C ILE A 31 7.36 6.82 -1.18
N TYR A 32 7.79 6.58 0.06
CA TYR A 32 9.18 6.37 0.44
C TYR A 32 9.27 5.05 1.20
N VAL A 33 10.10 4.13 0.71
CA VAL A 33 10.31 2.84 1.35
C VAL A 33 11.64 2.87 2.08
N PHE A 34 11.63 2.75 3.40
CA PHE A 34 12.83 2.74 4.24
C PHE A 34 13.13 1.34 4.76
N PRO A 35 14.40 1.04 5.11
CA PRO A 35 14.72 -0.14 5.91
C PRO A 35 13.99 -0.09 7.25
N GLY A 36 13.25 -1.15 7.55
CA GLY A 36 12.65 -1.43 8.84
C GLY A 36 13.58 -2.19 9.79
N THR A 37 13.07 -2.50 10.98
CA THR A 37 13.85 -3.08 12.09
C THR A 37 13.22 -4.35 12.66
N LEU A 38 12.05 -4.77 12.16
CA LEU A 38 11.34 -5.94 12.69
C LEU A 38 12.00 -7.26 12.25
N SER A 39 12.57 -7.31 11.05
CA SER A 39 13.27 -8.46 10.48
C SER A 39 14.38 -8.00 9.52
N GLU A 40 15.24 -8.93 9.08
CA GLU A 40 16.36 -8.63 8.16
C GLU A 40 15.89 -8.01 6.84
N ASN A 41 14.67 -8.29 6.39
CA ASN A 41 14.12 -7.73 5.16
C ASN A 41 12.92 -6.80 5.37
N ASP A 42 12.67 -6.39 6.62
CA ASP A 42 11.58 -5.48 6.97
C ASP A 42 11.70 -4.13 6.25
N ILE A 43 10.56 -3.64 5.75
CA ILE A 43 10.46 -2.31 5.15
C ILE A 43 9.45 -1.46 5.91
N VAL A 44 9.71 -0.16 5.99
CA VAL A 44 8.83 0.82 6.58
C VAL A 44 8.39 1.81 5.52
N LEU A 45 7.08 1.90 5.34
CA LEU A 45 6.50 2.82 4.38
C LEU A 45 6.28 4.18 5.04
N LYS A 46 6.63 5.22 4.29
CA LYS A 46 6.19 6.59 4.54
C LYS A 46 5.64 7.16 3.27
N TYR A 47 4.76 8.15 3.38
CA TYR A 47 4.29 8.87 2.22
C TYR A 47 4.10 10.35 2.53
N ARG A 48 3.99 11.13 1.47
CA ARG A 48 3.64 12.54 1.52
C ARG A 48 2.62 12.80 0.42
N ALA A 49 1.43 13.29 0.79
CA ALA A 49 0.46 13.81 -0.17
C ALA A 49 0.74 15.31 -0.37
N ASN A 50 0.95 15.75 -1.60
CA ASN A 50 1.29 17.15 -1.93
C ASN A 50 2.50 17.67 -1.11
N ASN A 51 2.56 18.97 -0.82
CA ASN A 51 3.59 19.56 0.06
C ASN A 51 3.31 19.37 1.56
N SER A 52 2.56 18.34 1.94
CA SER A 52 2.23 18.09 3.35
C SER A 52 3.40 17.48 4.14
N ARG A 53 3.25 17.38 5.46
CA ARG A 53 4.22 16.70 6.31
C ARG A 53 4.15 15.19 6.06
N ARG A 54 5.31 14.55 5.83
CA ARG A 54 5.45 13.09 5.70
C ARG A 54 4.70 12.34 6.82
N ARG A 55 3.98 11.28 6.44
CA ARG A 55 3.15 10.44 7.31
C ARG A 55 3.63 9.00 7.26
N THR A 56 3.43 8.26 8.34
CA THR A 56 3.42 6.80 8.30
C THR A 56 1.99 6.37 8.03
N PRO A 57 1.71 5.75 6.89
CA PRO A 57 0.39 5.24 6.57
C PRO A 57 0.06 4.06 7.47
N LYS A 58 -1.22 3.92 7.78
CA LYS A 58 -1.79 2.79 8.52
C LYS A 58 -2.87 2.17 7.63
N HIS A 59 -3.15 0.88 7.81
CA HIS A 59 -4.21 0.20 7.08
C HIS A 59 -5.54 0.96 7.13
N ILE A 60 -5.86 1.57 8.28
CA ILE A 60 -7.07 2.39 8.41
C ILE A 60 -7.19 3.54 7.39
N HIS A 61 -6.10 4.23 7.03
CA HIS A 61 -6.20 5.31 6.03
C HIS A 61 -6.54 4.76 4.64
N PHE A 62 -5.95 3.62 4.28
CA PHE A 62 -6.25 2.91 3.04
C PHE A 62 -7.70 2.40 3.01
N THR A 63 -8.16 1.85 4.13
CA THR A 63 -9.54 1.37 4.31
C THR A 63 -10.57 2.48 4.18
N ILE A 64 -10.37 3.61 4.88
CA ILE A 64 -11.32 4.74 4.84
C ILE A 64 -11.48 5.26 3.41
N ASP A 65 -10.38 5.40 2.69
CA ASP A 65 -10.40 5.88 1.31
C ASP A 65 -11.15 4.94 0.35
N LEU A 66 -10.93 3.62 0.49
CA LEU A 66 -11.70 2.63 -0.26
C LEU A 66 -13.19 2.64 0.07
N LEU A 67 -13.56 2.84 1.34
CA LEU A 67 -14.96 2.95 1.75
C LEU A 67 -15.63 4.18 1.10
N ILE A 68 -14.98 5.33 1.11
CA ILE A 68 -15.48 6.55 0.43
C ILE A 68 -15.69 6.28 -1.06
N LYS A 69 -14.69 5.70 -1.74
CA LYS A 69 -14.81 5.32 -3.16
C LYS A 69 -15.94 4.30 -3.39
N LYS A 70 -16.16 3.39 -2.44
CA LYS A 70 -17.19 2.34 -2.53
C LYS A 70 -18.60 2.89 -2.44
N GLU A 71 -18.83 3.91 -1.61
CA GLU A 71 -20.12 4.62 -1.55
C GLU A 71 -20.51 5.25 -2.91
N HIS A 72 -19.52 5.65 -3.72
CA HIS A 72 -19.76 6.22 -5.05
C HIS A 72 -19.84 5.19 -6.17
N ASN A 73 -18.99 4.16 -6.16
CA ASN A 73 -18.98 3.11 -7.18
C ASN A 73 -18.59 1.75 -6.59
N ALA A 74 -19.55 1.09 -5.93
CA ALA A 74 -19.31 -0.17 -5.24
C ALA A 74 -18.83 -1.29 -6.18
N THR A 75 -19.37 -1.37 -7.40
CA THR A 75 -18.99 -2.37 -8.39
C THR A 75 -17.52 -2.24 -8.78
N LEU A 76 -17.06 -1.02 -9.07
CA LEU A 76 -15.68 -0.78 -9.48
C LEU A 76 -14.70 -0.98 -8.32
N VAL A 77 -15.06 -0.58 -7.10
CA VAL A 77 -14.24 -0.85 -5.91
C VAL A 77 -14.17 -2.35 -5.59
N ASN A 78 -15.26 -3.09 -5.73
CA ASN A 78 -15.23 -4.55 -5.54
C ASN A 78 -14.29 -5.22 -6.55
N SER A 79 -14.31 -4.80 -7.82
CA SER A 79 -13.34 -5.26 -8.83
C SER A 79 -11.90 -4.88 -8.47
N PHE A 80 -11.66 -3.66 -8.01
CA PHE A 80 -10.35 -3.19 -7.55
C PHE A 80 -9.81 -4.07 -6.40
N ILE A 81 -10.66 -4.39 -5.43
CA ILE A 81 -10.31 -5.26 -4.30
C ILE A 81 -10.04 -6.69 -4.79
N ASP A 82 -10.81 -7.21 -5.74
CA ASP A 82 -10.58 -8.54 -6.31
C ASP A 82 -9.20 -8.63 -7.00
N THR A 83 -8.76 -7.55 -7.67
CA THR A 83 -7.40 -7.42 -8.22
C THR A 83 -6.33 -7.42 -7.11
N LEU A 84 -6.53 -6.67 -6.02
CA LEU A 84 -5.62 -6.68 -4.88
C LEU A 84 -5.55 -8.06 -4.20
N LEU A 85 -6.67 -8.76 -4.04
CA LEU A 85 -6.72 -10.10 -3.45
C LEU A 85 -6.03 -11.14 -4.35
N THR A 86 -6.19 -11.02 -5.67
CA THR A 86 -5.46 -11.85 -6.63
C THR A 86 -3.95 -11.61 -6.52
N ARG A 87 -3.53 -10.34 -6.41
CA ARG A 87 -2.13 -10.01 -6.19
C ARG A 87 -1.61 -10.54 -4.86
N TRP A 88 -2.38 -10.42 -3.78
CA TRP A 88 -2.03 -10.97 -2.47
C TRP A 88 -1.71 -12.46 -2.52
N ASN A 89 -2.47 -13.25 -3.31
CA ASN A 89 -2.24 -14.69 -3.40
C ASN A 89 -0.94 -15.04 -4.15
N SER A 90 -0.47 -14.19 -5.06
CA SER A 90 0.73 -14.45 -5.88
C SER A 90 2.01 -13.82 -5.32
N ILE A 91 1.91 -12.73 -4.55
CA ILE A 91 3.08 -12.02 -4.04
C ILE A 91 3.76 -12.81 -2.90
N GLN A 92 5.09 -12.75 -2.83
CA GLN A 92 5.90 -13.41 -1.79
C GLN A 92 6.66 -12.37 -0.97
N GLY A 93 7.08 -12.73 0.24
CA GLY A 93 7.93 -11.89 1.07
C GLY A 93 9.30 -11.63 0.41
N LEU A 94 9.94 -10.53 0.80
CA LEU A 94 11.22 -10.11 0.27
C LEU A 94 12.35 -11.00 0.80
N THR A 95 13.21 -11.46 -0.10
CA THR A 95 14.47 -12.13 0.24
C THR A 95 15.62 -11.15 0.46
N SER A 96 15.49 -9.92 -0.02
CA SER A 96 16.43 -8.80 0.17
C SER A 96 15.71 -7.45 0.10
N ARG A 97 16.35 -6.39 0.60
CA ARG A 97 15.83 -5.01 0.58
C ARG A 97 16.50 -4.15 -0.49
N ASP A 98 16.76 -4.71 -1.66
CA ASP A 98 17.33 -3.96 -2.77
C ASP A 98 16.26 -3.31 -3.65
N TYR A 99 16.66 -2.24 -4.33
CA TYR A 99 15.79 -1.45 -5.21
C TYR A 99 15.13 -2.31 -6.30
N ASN A 100 15.90 -3.20 -6.95
CA ASN A 100 15.41 -3.98 -8.09
C ASN A 100 14.37 -5.01 -7.64
N LEU A 101 14.60 -5.69 -6.52
CA LEU A 101 13.64 -6.66 -5.99
C LEU A 101 12.34 -5.99 -5.57
N LEU A 102 12.39 -4.82 -4.93
CA LEU A 102 11.19 -4.04 -4.64
C LEU A 102 10.45 -3.67 -5.93
N LEU A 103 11.15 -3.04 -6.89
CA LEU A 103 10.56 -2.59 -8.15
C LEU A 103 9.94 -3.75 -8.97
N ASN A 104 10.58 -4.91 -8.98
CA ASN A 104 10.10 -6.09 -9.69
C ASN A 104 8.85 -6.70 -9.05
N ASN A 105 8.61 -6.45 -7.76
CA ASN A 105 7.39 -6.88 -7.08
C ASN A 105 6.23 -5.89 -7.19
N LEU A 106 6.43 -4.70 -7.76
CA LEU A 106 5.38 -3.72 -8.02
C LEU A 106 4.76 -3.97 -9.41
N VAL A 107 3.96 -5.03 -9.52
CA VAL A 107 3.48 -5.55 -10.81
C VAL A 107 2.20 -4.84 -11.22
N ILE A 108 1.15 -4.92 -10.39
CA ILE A 108 -0.17 -4.38 -10.77
C ILE A 108 -0.20 -2.85 -10.74
N SER A 109 0.65 -2.23 -9.92
CA SER A 109 0.83 -0.78 -9.86
C SER A 109 1.58 -0.19 -11.07
N ARG A 110 2.23 -1.03 -11.86
CA ARG A 110 2.94 -0.67 -13.10
C ARG A 110 2.19 -1.08 -14.37
N ASP A 111 1.08 -1.78 -14.23
CA ASP A 111 0.25 -2.20 -15.36
C ASP A 111 -0.66 -1.04 -15.81
N ALA A 112 -0.45 -0.58 -17.04
CA ALA A 112 -1.17 0.55 -17.61
C ALA A 112 -2.67 0.24 -17.83
N GLN A 113 -3.01 -1.01 -18.12
CA GLN A 113 -4.41 -1.42 -18.31
C GLN A 113 -5.14 -1.40 -16.96
N ILE A 114 -4.53 -1.96 -15.91
CA ILE A 114 -5.08 -1.92 -14.55
C ILE A 114 -5.31 -0.48 -14.08
N LEU A 115 -4.33 0.41 -14.30
CA LEU A 115 -4.47 1.83 -13.95
C LEU A 115 -5.61 2.51 -14.70
N GLN A 116 -5.82 2.15 -15.97
CA GLN A 116 -6.87 2.71 -16.80
C GLN A 116 -8.25 2.16 -16.42
N ASP A 117 -8.37 0.86 -16.11
CA ASP A 117 -9.62 0.21 -15.71
C ASP A 117 -10.21 0.84 -14.45
N TYR A 118 -9.35 1.24 -13.51
CA TYR A 118 -9.76 1.82 -12.23
C TYR A 118 -9.73 3.35 -12.21
N ARG A 119 -9.39 4.01 -13.32
CA ARG A 119 -9.15 5.47 -13.37
C ARG A 119 -10.31 6.30 -12.81
N GLU A 120 -11.55 5.86 -13.00
CA GLU A 120 -12.75 6.56 -12.50
C GLU A 120 -12.75 6.73 -10.98
N LEU A 121 -12.13 5.80 -10.24
CA LEU A 121 -12.02 5.88 -8.79
C LEU A 121 -11.20 7.07 -8.30
N ASN A 122 -10.39 7.71 -9.16
CA ASN A 122 -9.65 8.93 -8.80
C ASN A 122 -10.55 10.13 -8.54
N ASN A 123 -11.83 10.08 -8.93
CA ASN A 123 -12.77 11.18 -8.73
C ASN A 123 -13.35 11.26 -7.29
N TYR A 124 -13.05 10.27 -6.45
CA TYR A 124 -13.62 10.12 -5.11
C TYR A 124 -12.51 9.83 -4.09
N GLY A 125 -12.67 10.20 -2.83
CA GLY A 125 -11.64 9.97 -1.80
C GLY A 125 -10.42 10.88 -1.93
N ASP A 126 -9.42 10.62 -1.09
CA ASP A 126 -8.21 11.43 -0.94
C ASP A 126 -7.04 10.89 -1.76
N TYR A 127 -6.99 9.57 -2.04
CA TYR A 127 -5.84 8.96 -2.70
C TYR A 127 -6.08 8.62 -4.17
N SER A 128 -5.05 8.82 -4.98
CA SER A 128 -5.02 8.32 -6.35
C SER A 128 -4.98 6.79 -6.39
N VAL A 129 -5.58 6.20 -7.43
CA VAL A 129 -5.53 4.75 -7.73
C VAL A 129 -4.09 4.28 -7.86
N GLU A 130 -3.25 5.11 -8.47
CA GLU A 130 -1.82 4.86 -8.63
C GLU A 130 -1.11 4.74 -7.27
N PHE A 131 -1.43 5.63 -6.33
CA PHE A 131 -0.97 5.51 -4.94
C PHE A 131 -1.51 4.25 -4.29
N LEU A 132 -2.82 3.99 -4.38
CA LEU A 132 -3.44 2.83 -3.73
C LEU A 132 -2.86 1.50 -4.21
N LEU A 133 -2.58 1.34 -5.50
CA LEU A 133 -1.97 0.11 -6.03
C LEU A 133 -0.54 -0.07 -5.54
N ASN A 134 0.30 0.97 -5.65
CA ASN A 134 1.68 0.94 -5.16
C ASN A 134 1.73 0.65 -3.66
N PHE A 135 0.93 1.39 -2.91
CA PHE A 135 0.86 1.30 -1.47
C PHE A 135 0.31 -0.06 -1.03
N GLY A 136 -0.71 -0.57 -1.73
CA GLY A 136 -1.26 -1.91 -1.53
C GLY A 136 -0.19 -2.98 -1.69
N GLU A 137 0.50 -3.07 -2.83
CA GLU A 137 1.56 -4.06 -3.06
C GLU A 137 2.67 -3.98 -2.01
N LEU A 138 3.08 -2.76 -1.63
CA LEU A 138 4.10 -2.55 -0.60
C LEU A 138 3.65 -3.04 0.78
N LEU A 139 2.38 -2.84 1.15
CA LEU A 139 1.81 -3.40 2.38
C LEU A 139 1.82 -4.94 2.34
N MET A 140 1.45 -5.53 1.20
CA MET A 140 1.49 -6.99 1.05
C MET A 140 2.91 -7.54 1.20
N LEU A 141 3.89 -6.88 0.57
CA LEU A 141 5.31 -7.24 0.69
C LEU A 141 5.78 -7.12 2.14
N GLN A 142 5.52 -5.99 2.79
CA GLN A 142 5.91 -5.77 4.17
C GLN A 142 5.34 -6.85 5.09
N GLU A 143 4.05 -7.15 4.95
CA GLU A 143 3.36 -8.12 5.79
C GLU A 143 3.94 -9.53 5.60
N LYS A 144 4.04 -10.01 4.35
CA LYS A 144 4.58 -11.35 4.06
C LYS A 144 6.06 -11.50 4.38
N THR A 145 6.84 -10.41 4.31
CA THR A 145 8.26 -10.44 4.67
C THR A 145 8.45 -10.63 6.16
N ASN A 146 7.65 -9.94 6.97
CA ASN A 146 7.79 -9.97 8.42
C ASN A 146 7.12 -11.19 9.05
N ARG A 147 5.99 -11.64 8.49
CA ARG A 147 5.23 -12.76 9.02
C ARG A 147 4.38 -13.38 7.91
N ALA A 148 4.84 -14.50 7.36
CA ALA A 148 4.18 -15.16 6.23
C ALA A 148 2.75 -15.67 6.54
N ASP A 149 2.43 -15.90 7.81
CA ASP A 149 1.10 -16.24 8.35
C ASP A 149 0.28 -15.01 8.76
N ALA A 150 0.75 -13.79 8.50
CA ALA A 150 -0.07 -12.59 8.69
C ALA A 150 -1.08 -12.46 7.52
N TYR A 151 -2.31 -12.09 7.89
CA TYR A 151 -3.44 -11.97 6.96
C TYR A 151 -4.20 -10.65 7.12
N MET A 152 -3.66 -9.65 7.82
CA MET A 152 -4.30 -8.36 8.04
C MET A 152 -4.70 -7.70 6.72
N PHE A 153 -3.78 -7.54 5.75
CA PHE A 153 -4.15 -6.95 4.46
C PHE A 153 -5.30 -7.70 3.80
N ARG A 154 -5.19 -9.04 3.71
CA ARG A 154 -6.24 -9.90 3.13
C ARG A 154 -7.57 -9.75 3.88
N ASN A 155 -7.54 -9.79 5.21
CA ASN A 155 -8.74 -9.71 6.05
C ASN A 155 -9.44 -8.36 5.90
N VAL A 156 -8.69 -7.26 5.85
CA VAL A 156 -9.25 -5.93 5.59
C VAL A 156 -9.90 -5.88 4.21
N MET A 157 -9.21 -6.36 3.17
CA MET A 157 -9.76 -6.39 1.81
C MET A 157 -11.02 -7.26 1.71
N THR A 158 -10.99 -8.46 2.29
CA THR A 158 -12.16 -9.35 2.32
C THR A 158 -13.33 -8.76 3.10
N ASN A 159 -13.09 -8.07 4.22
CA ASN A 159 -14.15 -7.43 4.98
C ASN A 159 -14.82 -6.28 4.20
N ILE A 160 -14.02 -5.45 3.50
CA ILE A 160 -14.58 -4.42 2.61
C ILE A 160 -15.36 -5.08 1.47
N ARG A 161 -14.81 -6.15 0.86
CA ARG A 161 -15.42 -6.83 -0.29
C ARG A 161 -16.76 -7.49 0.01
N ASN A 162 -16.94 -8.00 1.23
CA ASN A 162 -18.15 -8.71 1.67
C ASN A 162 -19.17 -7.80 2.34
N ASP A 163 -19.03 -6.48 2.21
CA ASP A 163 -19.92 -5.49 2.81
C ASP A 163 -20.06 -5.69 4.34
N GLY A 164 -18.93 -5.99 5.00
CA GLY A 164 -18.89 -6.03 6.45
C GLY A 164 -19.37 -4.71 7.05
N ASP A 165 -19.97 -4.77 8.23
CA ASP A 165 -20.32 -3.55 8.96
C ASP A 165 -19.10 -2.62 9.13
N ILE A 166 -19.32 -1.31 9.09
CA ILE A 166 -18.26 -0.30 9.12
C ILE A 166 -17.37 -0.43 10.36
N TYR A 167 -17.93 -0.78 11.52
CA TYR A 167 -17.14 -0.99 12.73
C TYR A 167 -16.26 -2.24 12.61
N SER A 168 -16.78 -3.32 12.02
CA SER A 168 -16.00 -4.53 11.73
C SER A 168 -14.82 -4.26 10.78
N ILE A 169 -15.06 -3.49 9.71
CA ILE A 169 -14.04 -3.11 8.73
C ILE A 169 -12.96 -2.21 9.37
N VAL A 170 -13.37 -1.19 10.12
CA VAL A 170 -12.44 -0.28 10.78
C VAL A 170 -11.65 -1.00 11.87
N SER A 171 -12.30 -1.90 12.62
CA SER A 171 -11.65 -2.72 13.65
C SER A 171 -10.57 -3.62 13.06
N SER A 172 -10.83 -4.28 11.93
CA SER A 172 -9.82 -5.13 11.28
C SER A 172 -8.63 -4.32 10.74
N ALA A 173 -8.85 -3.08 10.31
CA ALA A 173 -7.81 -2.17 9.82
C ALA A 173 -7.02 -1.45 10.93
N THR A 174 -7.48 -1.51 12.17
CA THR A 174 -6.84 -0.90 13.34
C THR A 174 -6.21 -1.92 14.28
N HIS A 175 -6.51 -3.21 14.10
CA HIS A 175 -5.95 -4.29 14.90
C HIS A 175 -4.43 -4.39 14.69
N ASN A 176 -3.68 -3.77 15.61
CA ASN A 176 -2.27 -4.06 15.79
C ASN A 176 -2.22 -5.50 16.32
N GLY A 177 -1.91 -6.46 15.44
CA GLY A 177 -1.50 -7.79 15.87
C GLY A 177 -0.38 -7.59 16.90
N ARG A 178 -0.68 -7.93 18.16
CA ARG A 178 0.33 -8.01 19.20
C ARG A 178 1.28 -9.16 18.89
#